data_AF-A0A163YLC5-F1
#
_entry.id   AF-A0A163YLC5-F1
#
_cell.length_a   1.000
_cell.length_b   1.000
_cell.length_c   1.000
_cell.angle_alpha   90.00
_cell.angle_beta   90.00
_cell.angle_gamma   90.00
#
_symmetry.space_group_name_H-M   'P 1'
#
loop_
_entity.id
_entity.type
_entity.pdbx_description
1 polymer ?
#
loop_
_entity_poly.entity_id
_entity_poly.type
_entity_poly.pdbx_seq_one_letter_code
_entity_poly.pdbx_strand_id
1 'polypeptide(L)' 'MVAMYRQPNLEVIVTPHPLLFWEWQVQDNGDLFNSGFSSTRWKARYDGNAALFEVLAAGFYSEPLFD' A
#
# COMPACT_ATOMS: atom_id res chain seq x y z
N MET A 1 28.53 7.94 -11.63
CA MET A 1 27.68 7.30 -10.61
C MET A 1 26.33 7.06 -11.26
N VAL A 2 25.92 5.81 -11.44
CA VAL A 2 24.58 5.46 -11.93
C VAL A 2 23.68 5.40 -10.71
N ALA A 3 22.66 6.25 -10.64
CA ALA A 3 21.65 6.13 -9.58
C ALA A 3 20.81 4.89 -9.88
N MET A 4 20.91 3.87 -9.03
CA MET A 4 19.97 2.75 -9.05
C MET A 4 18.79 3.13 -8.16
N TYR A 5 17.62 3.22 -8.77
CA TYR A 5 16.36 3.47 -8.08
C TYR A 5 15.65 2.13 -7.90
N ARG A 6 15.35 1.75 -6.64
CA ARG A 6 14.49 0.60 -6.40
C ARG A 6 13.07 0.99 -6.81
N GLN A 7 12.47 0.23 -7.73
CA GLN A 7 11.05 0.38 -8.03
C GLN A 7 10.25 -0.18 -6.85
N PRO A 8 9.38 0.63 -6.22
CA PRO A 8 8.56 0.15 -5.12
C PRO A 8 7.56 -0.88 -5.65
N ASN A 9 7.38 -1.98 -4.92
CA ASN A 9 6.37 -3.00 -5.23
C ASN A 9 5.14 -2.74 -4.36
N LEU A 10 4.48 -1.61 -4.61
CA LEU A 10 3.33 -1.21 -3.82
C LEU A 10 2.11 -2.05 -4.17
N GLU A 11 1.54 -2.71 -3.17
CA GLU A 11 0.37 -3.56 -3.30
C GLU A 11 -0.71 -3.27 -2.24
N VAL A 12 -1.96 -3.61 -2.57
CA VAL A 12 -3.10 -3.54 -1.64
C VAL A 12 -3.50 -4.95 -1.23
N ILE A 13 -3.26 -5.26 0.04
CA ILE A 13 -3.67 -6.50 0.67
C ILE A 13 -5.01 -6.28 1.36
N VAL A 14 -5.94 -7.23 1.20
CA VAL A 14 -7.27 -7.18 1.84
C VAL A 14 -7.50 -8.48 2.60
N THR A 15 -7.67 -8.38 3.92
CA THR A 15 -7.83 -9.51 4.84
C THR A 15 -9.15 -9.42 5.61
N PRO A 16 -9.83 -10.56 5.87
CA PRO A 16 -10.98 -10.56 6.75
C PRO A 16 -10.53 -10.35 8.20
N HIS A 17 -11.23 -9.49 8.93
CA HIS A 17 -10.97 -9.23 10.34
C HIS A 17 -12.00 -9.97 11.24
N PRO A 18 -11.59 -10.49 12.41
CA PRO A 18 -12.47 -11.26 13.31
C PRO A 18 -13.80 -10.61 13.70
N LEU A 19 -13.86 -9.28 13.68
CA LEU A 19 -15.03 -8.48 14.09
C LEU A 19 -15.98 -8.15 12.91
N LEU A 20 -16.03 -9.01 11.89
CA LEU A 20 -16.89 -8.89 10.70
C LEU A 20 -16.64 -7.64 9.84
N PHE A 21 -15.42 -7.09 9.89
CA PHE A 21 -14.96 -6.06 8.95
C PHE A 21 -13.80 -6.60 8.11
N TRP A 22 -13.37 -5.79 7.14
CA TRP A 22 -12.28 -6.09 6.23
C TRP A 22 -11.17 -5.08 6.46
N GLU A 23 -9.98 -5.57 6.73
CA GLU A 23 -8.79 -4.75 6.78
C GLU A 23 -8.20 -4.62 5.37
N TRP A 24 -7.75 -3.42 5.03
CA TRP A 24 -6.93 -3.18 3.87
C TRP A 24 -5.60 -2.58 4.30
N GLN A 25 -4.53 -2.94 3.59
CA GLN A 25 -3.18 -2.48 3.85
C GLN A 25 -2.50 -2.15 2.52
N VAL A 26 -1.86 -0.98 2.44
CA VAL A 26 -0.93 -0.61 1.38
C VAL A 26 0.47 -0.96 1.86
N GLN A 27 1.15 -1.84 1.13
CA GLN A 27 2.49 -2.33 1.50
C GLN A 27 3.48 -2.20 0.36
N ASP A 28 4.77 -2.02 0.66
CA ASP A 28 5.87 -2.23 -0.29
C ASP A 28 6.78 -3.34 0.26
N ASN A 29 6.74 -4.52 -0.38
CA ASN A 29 7.55 -5.68 0.03
C ASN A 29 7.43 -6.05 1.53
N GLY A 30 6.23 -5.92 2.09
CA GLY A 30 5.93 -6.23 3.49
C GLY A 30 5.98 -5.02 4.44
N ASP A 31 6.57 -3.90 4.03
CA ASP A 31 6.56 -2.67 4.82
C ASP A 31 5.20 -1.98 4.70
N LEU A 32 4.56 -1.67 5.83
CA LEU A 32 3.23 -1.08 5.88
C LEU A 32 3.30 0.44 5.72
N PHE A 33 2.61 0.98 4.71
CA PHE A 33 2.53 2.42 4.44
C PHE A 33 1.23 3.03 4.94
N ASN A 34 0.12 2.33 4.73
CA ASN A 34 -1.20 2.81 5.14
C ASN A 34 -2.12 1.63 5.38
N SER A 35 -3.10 1.79 6.26
CA SER A 35 -4.10 0.76 6.53
C SER A 35 -5.41 1.36 7.00
N GLY A 36 -6.45 0.53 6.94
CA GLY A 36 -7.75 0.88 7.49
C GLY A 36 -8.72 -0.29 7.45
N PHE A 37 -9.95 0.00 7.87
CA PHE A 37 -11.02 -0.98 7.95
C PHE A 37 -12.25 -0.51 7.17
N SER A 38 -12.90 -1.46 6.51
CA SER A 38 -14.14 -1.23 5.78
C SER A 38 -15.15 -2.34 6.04
N SER A 39 -16.44 -2.03 5.92
CA SER A 39 -17.51 -2.99 6.23
C SER A 39 -17.63 -4.15 5.23
N THR A 40 -17.09 -4.01 4.01
CA THR A 40 -17.16 -5.04 2.98
C THR A 40 -15.82 -5.19 2.27
N ARG A 41 -15.55 -6.38 1.72
CA ARG A 41 -14.33 -6.68 0.95
C ARG A 41 -14.15 -5.73 -0.23
N TRP A 42 -15.25 -5.45 -0.95
CA TRP A 42 -15.21 -4.55 -2.10
C TRP A 42 -14.85 -3.13 -1.68
N LYS A 43 -15.45 -2.63 -0.58
CA LYS A 43 -15.12 -1.31 -0.05
C LYS A 43 -13.68 -1.24 0.43
N ALA A 44 -13.19 -2.27 1.12
CA ALA A 44 -11.79 -2.35 1.55
C ALA A 44 -10.82 -2.30 0.35
N ARG A 45 -11.14 -2.98 -0.75
CA ARG A 45 -10.34 -2.90 -1.98
C ARG A 45 -10.37 -1.52 -2.61
N TYR A 46 -11.52 -0.85 -2.62
CA TYR A 46 -11.66 0.51 -3.12
C TYR A 46 -10.86 1.50 -2.27
N ASP A 47 -11.07 1.49 -0.96
CA ASP A 47 -10.41 2.38 0.01
C ASP A 47 -8.88 2.17 -0.02
N GLY A 48 -8.41 0.92 -0.04
CA GLY A 48 -6.99 0.61 -0.17
C GLY A 48 -6.37 1.04 -1.51
N ASN A 49 -7.10 0.91 -2.62
CA ASN A 49 -6.63 1.42 -3.92
C ASN A 49 -6.57 2.96 -3.96
N ALA A 50 -7.51 3.64 -3.30
CA ALA A 50 -7.49 5.08 -3.16
C ALA A 50 -6.27 5.53 -2.33
N ALA A 51 -6.01 4.86 -1.22
CA ALA A 51 -4.81 5.09 -0.40
C ALA A 51 -3.52 4.82 -1.18
N LEU A 52 -3.46 3.75 -1.99
CA LEU A 52 -2.33 3.48 -2.88
C LEU A 52 -2.10 4.63 -3.86
N PHE A 53 -3.18 5.13 -4.48
CA PHE A 53 -3.09 6.27 -5.37
C PHE A 53 -2.54 7.52 -4.66
N GLU A 54 -2.94 7.78 -3.43
CA GLU A 54 -2.42 8.89 -2.62
C GLU A 54 -0.94 8.73 -2.29
N VAL A 55 -0.49 7.52 -1.91
CA VAL A 55 0.93 7.21 -1.65
C VAL A 55 1.76 7.48 -2.90
N LEU A 56 1.30 6.99 -4.06
CA LEU A 56 1.93 7.26 -5.35
C LEU A 56 1.92 8.76 -5.66
N ALA A 57 0.80 9.45 -5.50
CA ALA A 57 0.70 10.89 -5.76
C ALA A 57 1.61 11.74 -4.87
N ALA A 58 1.90 11.28 -3.65
CA ALA A 58 2.82 11.95 -2.72
C ALA A 58 4.31 11.84 -3.10
N GLY A 59 4.65 11.08 -4.16
CA GLY A 59 6.01 10.98 -4.67
C GLY A 59 6.81 9.78 -4.18
N PHE A 60 6.17 8.79 -3.55
CA PHE A 60 6.80 7.50 -3.25
C PHE A 60 7.08 6.71 -4.53
N TYR A 61 8.17 7.03 -5.23
CA TYR A 61 8.53 6.36 -6.49
C TYR A 61 9.86 5.66 -6.52
N SER A 62 10.74 5.87 -5.54
CA SER A 62 12.00 5.15 -5.47
C SER A 62 12.89 5.70 -4.36
N GLU A 63 13.30 4.84 -3.45
CA GLU A 63 14.42 5.14 -2.57
C GLU A 63 15.72 5.06 -3.40
N PRO A 64 16.63 6.04 -3.27
CA PRO A 64 17.95 5.94 -3.87
C PRO A 64 18.73 4.83 -3.16
N LEU A 65 19.21 3.85 -3.93
CA LEU A 65 20.20 2.89 -3.44
C LEU A 65 21.56 3.58 -3.45
N PHE A 66 22.07 3.94 -2.28
CA PHE A 66 23.47 4.34 -2.12
C PHE A 66 24.29 3.10 -1.74
N ASP A 67 25.37 2.83 -2.49
CA ASP A 67 26.44 1.87 -2.13
C ASP A 67 27.25 2.38 -0.93
#